data_AF-A0A661N9N5-F1
#
_entry.id   AF-A0A661N9N5-F1
#
_cell.length_a   1.000
_cell.length_b   1.000
_cell.length_c   1.000
_cell.angle_alpha   90.00
_cell.angle_beta   90.00
_cell.angle_gamma   90.00
#
_symmetry.space_group_name_H-M   'P 1'
#
loop_
_entity.id
_entity.type
_entity.pdbx_description
1 polymer ?
#
loop_
_entity_poly.entity_id
_entity_poly.type
_entity_poly.pdbx_seq_one_letter_code
_entity_poly.pdbx_strand_id
1 'polypeptide(L)'
;MVFMVALMVPSTLWAAGCGPAEEPPAESPANPTATPPEAVTPPSDPPPEEDPCEPLIAEVTEVLNGGSTECSETADCGCYSGGMGPRSGCGGIANRATLDLLGPIAVRFRATECYPTVNCAPWSCTPICEDGQCRNTGGRGGLAGPQP
;
A
#
# COMPACT_ATOMS: atom_id res chain seq x y z
N MET A 1 46.51 -21.71 6.08
CA MET A 1 45.73 -21.84 7.33
C MET A 1 44.29 -21.47 6.94
N VAL A 2 43.47 -22.42 6.45
CA VAL A 2 42.58 -23.35 7.20
C VAL A 2 41.70 -22.53 8.18
N PHE A 3 40.39 -22.33 8.00
CA PHE A 3 39.32 -23.33 7.96
C PHE A 3 38.08 -22.87 7.16
N MET A 4 37.62 -23.73 6.24
CA MET A 4 36.21 -23.92 5.87
C MET A 4 35.51 -24.70 7.00
N VAL A 5 34.36 -24.24 7.49
CA VAL A 5 33.29 -25.04 8.14
C VAL A 5 31.99 -24.24 7.99
N ALA A 6 31.17 -24.51 6.98
CA ALA A 6 29.99 -25.40 7.01
C ALA A 6 28.87 -24.92 7.94
N LEU A 7 27.77 -24.40 7.35
CA LEU A 7 26.40 -24.66 7.81
C LEU A 7 25.45 -24.58 6.60
N MET A 8 25.33 -25.71 5.90
CA MET A 8 24.14 -26.05 5.13
C MET A 8 23.07 -26.51 6.14
N VAL A 9 21.97 -25.77 6.22
CA VAL A 9 20.71 -26.30 6.77
C VAL A 9 19.71 -26.34 5.60
N PRO A 10 19.26 -27.54 5.19
CA PRO A 10 18.20 -27.70 4.22
C PRO A 10 16.82 -27.74 4.89
N SER A 11 15.80 -27.54 4.04
CA SER A 11 14.42 -28.04 4.18
C SER A 11 13.42 -27.17 4.94
N THR A 12 12.44 -26.64 4.21
CA THR A 12 11.03 -27.08 4.24
C THR A 12 10.22 -26.17 3.28
N LEU A 13 10.01 -26.57 2.03
CA LEU A 13 8.76 -27.21 1.57
C LEU A 13 7.52 -26.51 2.14
N TRP A 14 7.07 -25.44 1.50
CA TRP A 14 5.67 -25.03 1.61
C TRP A 14 4.90 -25.51 0.39
N ALA A 15 3.88 -26.31 0.71
CA ALA A 15 3.09 -27.11 -0.19
C ALA A 15 2.25 -26.22 -1.10
N ALA A 16 2.28 -26.55 -2.39
CA ALA A 16 1.24 -26.19 -3.33
C ALA A 16 -0.10 -26.77 -2.85
N GLY A 17 -1.02 -25.90 -2.43
CA GLY A 17 -2.41 -26.26 -2.21
C GLY A 17 -3.14 -26.28 -3.54
N CYS A 18 -3.17 -27.44 -4.20
CA CYS A 18 -4.16 -27.74 -5.25
C CYS A 18 -5.51 -27.98 -4.57
N GLY A 19 -6.47 -27.09 -4.79
CA GLY A 19 -7.87 -27.29 -4.44
C GLY A 19 -8.64 -28.08 -5.52
N PRO A 20 -9.75 -28.75 -5.14
CA PRO A 20 -10.42 -29.77 -5.94
C PRO A 20 -11.32 -29.22 -7.06
N ALA A 21 -11.47 -30.03 -8.10
CA ALA A 21 -12.49 -29.92 -9.15
C ALA A 21 -13.81 -30.59 -8.69
N GLU A 22 -14.94 -29.92 -8.90
CA GLU A 22 -16.33 -30.43 -8.83
C GLU A 22 -17.25 -29.27 -9.26
N GLU A 23 -18.38 -29.36 -9.97
CA GLU A 23 -18.94 -30.17 -11.07
C GLU A 23 -20.09 -29.26 -11.62
N PRO A 24 -20.51 -29.34 -12.90
CA PRO A 24 -21.46 -28.40 -13.49
C PRO A 24 -22.93 -28.80 -13.25
N PRO A 25 -23.86 -27.84 -13.07
CA PRO A 25 -25.28 -28.13 -13.24
C PRO A 25 -25.87 -27.49 -14.51
N ALA A 26 -26.37 -28.39 -15.35
CA ALA A 26 -27.65 -28.35 -16.05
C ALA A 26 -27.97 -27.22 -17.06
N GLU A 27 -28.09 -27.66 -18.30
CA GLU A 27 -28.87 -27.06 -19.38
C GLU A 27 -30.29 -26.66 -18.92
N SER A 28 -30.75 -25.49 -19.37
CA SER A 28 -32.16 -25.09 -19.30
C SER A 28 -32.59 -24.47 -20.64
N PRO A 29 -33.87 -24.63 -21.03
CA PRO A 29 -34.29 -24.81 -22.42
C PRO A 29 -34.37 -23.52 -23.24
N ALA A 30 -34.31 -23.72 -24.57
CA ALA A 30 -34.50 -22.72 -25.61
C ALA A 30 -35.80 -21.92 -25.41
N ASN A 31 -35.63 -20.59 -25.32
CA ASN A 31 -36.73 -19.62 -25.36
C ASN A 31 -36.87 -19.11 -26.82
N PRO A 32 -38.09 -18.92 -27.35
CA PRO A 32 -38.32 -18.71 -28.77
C PRO A 32 -37.87 -17.33 -29.26
N THR A 33 -37.38 -17.32 -30.49
CA THR A 33 -37.02 -16.19 -31.34
C THR A 33 -38.04 -15.06 -31.24
N ALA A 34 -37.71 -14.02 -30.45
CA ALA A 34 -38.31 -12.70 -30.57
C ALA A 34 -37.45 -11.88 -31.55
N THR A 35 -38.10 -11.34 -32.57
CA THR A 35 -37.52 -10.45 -33.59
C THR A 35 -36.71 -9.32 -32.93
N PRO A 36 -35.45 -9.10 -33.33
CA PRO A 36 -34.60 -8.07 -32.72
C PRO A 36 -35.18 -6.68 -33.03
N PRO A 37 -35.46 -5.82 -32.02
CA PRO A 37 -35.66 -4.40 -32.26
C PRO A 37 -34.36 -3.84 -32.82
N GLU A 38 -34.45 -3.00 -33.86
CA GLU A 38 -33.31 -2.24 -34.38
C GLU A 38 -32.60 -1.56 -33.20
N ALA A 39 -31.39 -2.02 -32.92
CA ALA A 39 -30.56 -1.53 -31.83
C ALA A 39 -30.17 -0.10 -32.17
N VAL A 40 -30.94 0.86 -31.62
CA VAL A 40 -30.50 2.24 -31.50
C VAL A 40 -29.19 2.19 -30.72
N THR A 41 -28.07 2.41 -31.42
CA THR A 41 -26.77 2.50 -30.77
C THR A 41 -26.85 3.72 -29.86
N PRO A 42 -26.82 3.56 -28.53
CA PRO A 42 -26.84 4.72 -27.65
C PRO A 42 -25.63 5.60 -28.00
N PRO A 43 -25.77 6.94 -27.90
CA PRO A 43 -24.64 7.83 -28.12
C PRO A 43 -23.50 7.36 -27.20
N SER A 44 -22.33 7.11 -27.78
CA SER A 44 -21.16 6.71 -27.02
C SER A 44 -20.90 7.76 -25.95
N ASP A 45 -20.99 7.36 -24.68
CA ASP A 45 -20.58 8.20 -23.57
C ASP A 45 -19.15 8.71 -23.83
N PRO A 46 -18.87 9.99 -23.50
CA PRO A 46 -17.51 10.49 -23.58
C PRO A 46 -16.60 9.60 -22.73
N PRO A 47 -15.33 9.39 -23.15
CA PRO A 47 -14.38 8.62 -22.36
C PRO A 47 -14.32 9.21 -20.94
N PRO A 48 -14.32 8.36 -19.89
CA PRO A 48 -14.29 8.83 -18.52
C PRO A 48 -13.06 9.73 -18.34
N GLU A 49 -13.29 10.94 -17.85
CA GLU A 49 -12.20 11.86 -17.51
C GLU A 49 -11.35 11.19 -16.42
N GLU A 50 -10.09 10.92 -16.74
CA GLU A 50 -9.16 10.24 -15.83
C GLU A 50 -8.95 11.09 -14.58
N ASP A 51 -9.04 10.46 -13.41
CA ASP A 51 -8.84 11.16 -12.13
C ASP A 51 -7.38 11.63 -12.04
N PRO A 52 -7.10 12.94 -11.96
CA PRO A 52 -5.73 13.46 -11.91
C PRO A 52 -4.99 13.04 -10.63
N CYS A 53 -5.68 12.47 -9.64
CA CYS A 53 -5.11 11.94 -8.41
C CYS A 53 -4.58 10.52 -8.55
N GLU A 54 -5.11 9.69 -9.45
CA GLU A 54 -4.65 8.31 -9.67
C GLU A 54 -3.14 8.19 -9.91
N PRO A 55 -2.53 8.95 -10.84
CA PRO A 55 -1.09 8.86 -11.07
C PRO A 55 -0.27 9.29 -9.86
N LEU A 56 -0.75 10.27 -9.08
CA LEU A 56 -0.06 10.71 -7.86
C LEU A 56 -0.18 9.67 -6.74
N ILE A 57 -1.33 8.99 -6.61
CA ILE A 57 -1.53 7.89 -5.67
C ILE A 57 -0.59 6.72 -6.01
N ALA A 58 -0.45 6.41 -7.30
CA ALA A 58 0.48 5.39 -7.78
C ALA A 58 1.93 5.74 -7.43
N GLU A 59 2.35 6.98 -7.68
CA GLU A 59 3.71 7.47 -7.35
C GLU A 59 4.02 7.38 -5.84
N VAL A 60 3.07 7.81 -4.99
CA VAL A 60 3.21 7.66 -3.53
C VAL A 60 3.30 6.19 -3.12
N THR A 61 2.48 5.34 -3.73
CA THR A 61 2.47 3.91 -3.42
C THR A 61 3.79 3.25 -3.81
N GLU A 62 4.35 3.62 -4.96
CA GLU A 62 5.66 3.14 -5.41
C GLU A 62 6.77 3.57 -4.43
N VAL A 63 6.82 4.85 -4.08
CA VAL A 63 7.81 5.38 -3.13
C VAL A 63 7.69 4.72 -1.77
N LEU A 64 6.47 4.48 -1.27
CA LEU A 64 6.27 3.81 0.02
C LEU A 64 6.58 2.31 -0.03
N ASN A 65 6.43 1.65 -1.18
CA ASN A 65 6.76 0.23 -1.34
C ASN A 65 8.26 -0.02 -1.51
N GLY A 66 8.96 0.90 -2.18
CA GLY A 66 10.41 0.84 -2.34
C GLY A 66 11.19 1.58 -1.25
N GLY A 67 10.50 2.39 -0.45
CA GLY A 67 11.06 3.15 0.65
C GLY A 67 11.57 2.26 1.77
N SER A 68 12.53 2.78 2.53
CA SER A 68 13.10 2.09 3.67
C SER A 68 12.74 2.80 4.97
N THR A 69 12.61 2.01 6.03
CA THR A 69 12.54 2.48 7.41
C THR A 69 13.89 2.37 8.10
N GLU A 70 14.95 1.97 7.41
CA GLU A 70 16.27 1.84 8.02
C GLU A 70 16.84 3.20 8.45
N CYS A 71 17.49 3.20 9.62
CA CYS A 71 18.11 4.38 10.22
C CYS A 71 19.38 4.01 10.99
N SER A 72 20.27 4.97 11.14
CA SER A 72 21.41 4.89 12.06
C SER A 72 21.15 5.69 13.34
N GLU A 73 20.46 6.82 13.19
CA GLU A 73 20.11 7.70 14.30
C GLU A 73 18.69 8.24 14.17
N THR A 74 18.16 8.78 15.27
CA THR A 74 16.79 9.33 15.29
C THR A 74 16.59 10.47 14.29
N ALA A 75 17.64 11.23 13.97
CA ALA A 75 17.58 12.32 12.99
C ALA A 75 17.32 11.83 11.55
N ASP A 76 17.60 10.55 11.26
CA ASP A 76 17.31 9.93 9.96
C ASP A 76 15.81 9.65 9.78
N CYS A 77 15.04 9.67 10.87
CA CYS A 77 13.63 9.32 10.85
C CYS A 77 12.76 10.56 10.83
N GLY A 78 11.65 10.49 10.11
CA GLY A 78 10.68 11.57 10.07
C GLY A 78 9.29 11.11 9.66
N CYS A 79 8.39 12.07 9.65
CA CYS A 79 6.96 11.84 9.48
C CYS A 79 6.54 12.30 8.09
N TYR A 80 5.73 11.51 7.40
CA TYR A 80 5.02 11.97 6.21
C TYR A 80 3.54 12.20 6.52
N SER A 81 2.95 13.18 5.85
CA SER A 81 1.52 13.49 6.00
C SER A 81 0.66 12.35 5.50
N GLY A 82 -0.47 12.13 6.16
CA GLY A 82 -1.47 11.20 5.68
C GLY A 82 -2.22 11.70 4.46
N GLY A 83 -3.04 10.80 3.94
CA GLY A 83 -3.98 11.12 2.89
C GLY A 83 -3.35 11.33 1.52
N MET A 84 -2.36 10.52 1.15
CA MET A 84 -1.76 10.58 -0.19
C MET A 84 -1.88 9.23 -0.93
N GLY A 85 -2.84 8.40 -0.53
CA GLY A 85 -3.05 7.04 -1.05
C GLY A 85 -3.53 6.04 0.01
N PRO A 86 -3.91 4.82 -0.40
CA PRO A 86 -4.48 3.81 0.49
C PRO A 86 -3.51 3.33 1.57
N ARG A 87 -2.21 3.28 1.28
CA ARG A 87 -1.16 2.93 2.26
C ARG A 87 -0.73 4.09 3.16
N SER A 88 -0.96 5.34 2.74
CA SER A 88 -0.65 6.53 3.53
C SER A 88 -1.87 7.12 4.22
N GLY A 89 -2.93 6.33 4.44
CA GLY A 89 -4.22 6.81 4.95
C GLY A 89 -4.11 7.83 6.08
N CYS A 90 -3.32 7.54 7.12
CA CYS A 90 -3.10 8.45 8.26
C CYS A 90 -1.67 8.98 8.41
N GLY A 91 -0.86 8.83 7.36
CA GLY A 91 0.55 9.16 7.39
C GLY A 91 1.36 8.02 7.97
N GLY A 92 2.59 8.31 8.34
CA GLY A 92 3.48 7.32 8.92
C GLY A 92 4.88 7.85 9.09
N ILE A 93 5.80 6.91 9.27
CA ILE A 93 7.22 7.18 9.50
C ILE A 93 8.02 6.49 8.43
N ALA A 94 9.01 7.20 7.91
CA ALA A 94 9.98 6.68 6.97
C ALA A 94 11.35 7.30 7.26
N ASN A 95 12.39 6.75 6.64
CA ASN A 95 13.71 7.36 6.68
C ASN A 95 13.77 8.64 5.82
N ARG A 96 14.82 9.44 6.03
CA ARG A 96 15.03 10.74 5.38
C ARG A 96 14.98 10.65 3.87
N ALA A 97 15.66 9.65 3.29
CA ALA A 97 15.71 9.44 1.85
C ALA A 97 14.32 9.23 1.25
N THR A 98 13.47 8.44 1.92
CA THR A 98 12.08 8.24 1.49
C THR A 98 11.25 9.52 1.64
N LEU A 99 11.46 10.28 2.72
CA LEU A 99 10.75 11.54 2.95
C LEU A 99 11.11 12.62 1.91
N ASP A 100 12.37 12.66 1.47
CA ASP A 100 12.82 13.58 0.43
C ASP A 100 12.13 13.27 -0.92
N LEU A 101 11.80 12.01 -1.19
CA LEU A 101 11.01 11.60 -2.35
C LEU A 101 9.52 11.95 -2.19
N LEU A 102 8.96 11.74 -0.99
CA LEU A 102 7.54 12.01 -0.71
C LEU A 102 7.21 13.50 -0.68
N GLY A 103 8.14 14.37 -0.29
CA GLY A 103 7.92 15.81 -0.14
C GLY A 103 7.37 16.49 -1.40
N PRO A 104 8.04 16.38 -2.56
CA PRO A 104 7.56 16.93 -3.82
C PRO A 104 6.23 16.34 -4.29
N ILE A 105 5.98 15.05 -4.02
CA ILE A 105 4.71 14.39 -4.37
C ILE A 105 3.58 14.95 -3.51
N ALA A 106 3.81 15.12 -2.20
CA ALA A 106 2.84 15.71 -1.27
C ALA A 106 2.44 17.14 -1.68
N VAL A 107 3.39 17.94 -2.16
CA VAL A 107 3.11 19.29 -2.68
C VAL A 107 2.22 19.22 -3.92
N ARG A 108 2.52 18.34 -4.88
CA ARG A 108 1.68 18.12 -6.07
C ARG A 108 0.28 17.62 -5.70
N PHE A 109 0.20 16.64 -4.80
CA PHE A 109 -1.05 16.06 -4.31
C PHE A 109 -2.00 17.12 -3.75
N ARG A 110 -1.48 18.03 -2.91
CA ARG A 110 -2.25 19.14 -2.35
C ARG A 110 -2.63 20.19 -3.39
N ALA A 111 -1.74 20.47 -4.35
CA ALA A 111 -2.00 21.44 -5.41
C ALA A 111 -3.09 20.98 -6.38
N THR A 112 -3.23 19.66 -6.58
CA THR A 112 -4.30 19.04 -7.39
C THR A 112 -5.60 18.86 -6.60
N GLU A 113 -5.66 19.32 -5.34
CA GLU A 113 -6.83 19.14 -4.47
C GLU A 113 -7.26 17.67 -4.31
N CYS A 114 -6.29 16.77 -4.41
CA CYS A 114 -6.49 15.37 -4.09
C CYS A 114 -6.64 15.26 -2.57
N TYR A 115 -7.88 15.15 -2.10
CA TYR A 115 -8.18 14.94 -0.69
C TYR A 115 -8.82 13.57 -0.54
N PRO A 116 -8.15 12.59 0.09
CA PRO A 116 -8.83 11.34 0.36
C PRO A 116 -9.84 11.55 1.49
N THR A 117 -10.90 10.77 1.43
CA THR A 117 -11.99 10.73 2.41
C THR A 117 -11.61 10.14 3.78
N VAL A 118 -10.32 9.91 4.03
CA VAL A 118 -9.87 9.26 5.27
C VAL A 118 -9.76 10.29 6.39
N ASN A 119 -10.72 10.25 7.30
CA ASN A 119 -10.66 10.97 8.56
C ASN A 119 -9.78 10.21 9.55
N CYS A 120 -8.55 10.67 9.73
CA CYS A 120 -7.62 10.11 10.69
C CYS A 120 -7.75 10.79 12.06
N ALA A 121 -7.64 9.99 13.12
CA ALA A 121 -7.48 10.54 14.46
C ALA A 121 -6.19 11.39 14.51
N PRO A 122 -6.18 12.51 15.26
CA PRO A 122 -4.94 13.23 15.51
C PRO A 122 -3.95 12.29 16.18
N TRP A 123 -2.74 12.21 15.63
CA TRP A 123 -1.66 11.40 16.17
C TRP A 123 -0.42 12.26 16.40
N SER A 124 0.34 11.92 17.42
CA SER A 124 1.64 12.53 17.69
C SER A 124 2.67 11.79 16.87
N CYS A 125 3.31 12.45 15.91
CA CYS A 125 4.47 11.83 15.28
C CYS A 125 5.72 12.10 16.12
N THR A 126 6.29 11.04 16.68
CA THR A 126 7.53 11.10 17.45
C THR A 126 8.47 10.02 16.91
N PRO A 127 9.17 10.32 15.80
CA PRO A 127 10.05 9.36 15.16
C PRO A 127 11.28 9.10 16.03
N ILE A 128 11.64 7.83 16.17
CA ILE A 128 12.89 7.38 16.78
C ILE A 128 13.54 6.33 15.89
N CYS A 129 14.86 6.19 16.02
CA CYS A 129 15.57 5.03 15.48
C CYS A 129 15.71 3.97 16.57
N GLU A 130 15.07 2.82 16.38
CA GLU A 130 15.08 1.68 17.31
C GLU A 130 15.44 0.42 16.52
N ASP A 131 16.47 -0.30 16.96
CA ASP A 131 16.98 -1.50 16.27
C ASP A 131 17.29 -1.29 14.78
N GLY A 132 17.81 -0.10 14.43
CA GLY A 132 18.11 0.29 13.06
C GLY A 132 16.88 0.54 12.20
N GLN A 133 15.70 0.73 12.80
CA GLN A 133 14.43 0.98 12.13
C GLN A 133 13.72 2.22 12.69
N CYS A 134 13.15 3.03 11.81
CA CYS A 134 12.36 4.19 12.16
C CYS A 134 11.01 3.73 12.72
N ARG A 135 10.72 4.12 13.95
CA ARG A 135 9.49 3.78 14.68
C ARG A 135 8.82 5.02 15.25
N ASN A 136 7.52 4.89 15.55
CA ASN A 136 6.75 5.94 16.20
C ASN A 136 6.61 5.62 17.69
N THR A 137 7.14 6.49 18.55
CA THR A 137 6.87 6.41 20.00
C THR A 137 5.61 7.18 20.41
N GLY A 138 5.13 8.06 19.53
CA GLY A 138 3.94 8.87 19.74
C GLY A 138 2.66 8.11 19.39
N GLY A 139 2.16 7.31 20.34
CA GLY A 139 0.75 6.90 20.32
C GLY A 139 0.48 5.44 19.97
N ARG A 140 0.72 4.56 20.96
CA ARG A 140 -0.40 3.97 21.71
C ARG A 140 0.01 3.92 23.17
N GLY A 141 -0.69 4.64 24.04
CA GLY A 141 -0.68 4.29 25.46
C GLY A 141 -1.17 2.85 25.57
N GLY A 142 -0.27 1.92 25.86
CA GLY A 142 -0.58 0.50 25.89
C GLY A 142 0.65 -0.41 26.04
N LEU A 143 1.42 -0.21 27.10
CA LEU A 143 2.07 -1.28 27.89
C LEU A 143 2.72 -2.44 27.10
N ALA A 144 3.94 -2.26 26.57
CA ALA A 144 4.85 -3.38 26.31
C ALA A 144 6.32 -2.92 26.21
N GLY A 145 6.80 -2.22 27.23
CA GLY A 145 8.23 -2.35 27.54
C GLY A 145 8.43 -3.67 28.31
N PRO A 146 9.47 -4.47 28.06
CA PRO A 146 9.98 -5.32 29.13
C PRO A 146 10.39 -4.39 30.28
N GLN A 147 9.80 -4.58 31.46
CA GLN A 147 10.29 -3.90 32.66
C GLN A 147 11.70 -4.43 32.99
N PRO A 148 12.64 -3.56 33.43
CA PRO A 148 13.92 -4.02 33.95
C PRO A 148 13.78 -4.93 35.17
#